data_AF-A0ABD0KN66-F1
#
_entry.id   AF-A0ABD0KN66-F1
#
_cell.length_a   1.000
_cell.length_b   1.000
_cell.length_c   1.000
_cell.angle_alpha   90.00
_cell.angle_beta   90.00
_cell.angle_gamma   90.00
#
_symmetry.space_group_name_H-M   'P 1'
#
loop_
_entity.id
_entity.type
_entity.pdbx_description
1 polymer ?
#
loop_
_entity_poly.entity_id
_entity_poly.type
_entity_poly.pdbx_seq_one_letter_code
_entity_poly.pdbx_strand_id
1 'polypeptide(L)'
;MAVSKRESNHSNTSHKRNQLKSRFTKRNEHKIEKAASGGKSWDSLRTALIVCLAVGISVIHRNHVANMFERDRHFSHLSTLERELAFRTEMGLYYSYFKTIITAESSLEGLRTIMYDNITEFPSTINTLKRSTSTLRFVALGLAYRVFDWVSSVMEWQTKVCYTVNRGEGYEPVQSCEGLGEPAYFYVESVFLLNGSMMGIFFLFGTFLSGCPFGGVITVASFFFNHGECTRVQWTPPLRESFGYPFFVLQMLLVSYILRNNKMSYVNTAVLAVLTTTFMACWQFAQFALLTQTVAVFGTYVLQYTSTATMTSILLGQTVGLLAGYILLFGNEMLLTSFFASCLCSVWVIVLLEPAIKKLKYRLVMWIVQGLLLLTGTYSSKLLISSLLRVADDAHIGEIFRSKFTDFQNFHTMLYTCAKEFDYIEGESIQKLMQSLLIPSAAFAVCLVIFHVLKDEFTLFKSHEKQSEVQNSVATPPRISAEVSHNASSSQLHWVVLRWLAIGFAADKVSCPACY
;
A
#
# COMPACT_ATOMS: atom_id res chain seq x y z
N MET A 1 19.60 -78.19 40.23
CA MET A 1 20.41 -77.32 39.34
C MET A 1 19.54 -76.68 38.23
N ALA A 2 18.38 -76.08 38.57
CA ALA A 2 17.42 -75.57 37.58
C ALA A 2 16.64 -74.32 38.03
N VAL A 3 17.28 -73.40 38.78
CA VAL A 3 16.66 -72.12 39.19
C VAL A 3 17.42 -70.90 38.65
N SER A 4 18.69 -71.03 38.24
CA SER A 4 19.51 -69.91 37.76
C SER A 4 19.28 -69.46 36.30
N LYS A 5 18.39 -70.12 35.52
CA LYS A 5 18.23 -69.84 34.08
C LYS A 5 16.97 -69.02 33.71
N ARG A 6 16.11 -68.70 34.67
CA ARG A 6 14.84 -67.98 34.42
C ARG A 6 14.94 -66.45 34.64
N GLU A 7 15.78 -65.99 35.55
CA GLU A 7 15.93 -64.55 35.83
C GLU A 7 16.83 -63.82 34.80
N SER A 8 17.82 -64.49 34.21
CA SER A 8 18.67 -63.89 33.16
C SER A 8 17.94 -63.65 31.84
N ASN A 9 16.83 -64.35 31.59
CA ASN A 9 16.02 -64.17 30.38
C ASN A 9 14.99 -63.03 30.52
N HIS A 10 14.55 -62.71 31.74
CA HIS A 10 13.57 -61.65 31.97
C HIS A 10 14.19 -60.24 31.97
N SER A 11 15.43 -60.11 32.46
CA SER A 11 16.21 -58.86 32.36
C SER A 11 16.67 -58.57 30.92
N ASN A 12 17.06 -59.60 30.16
CA ASN A 12 17.44 -59.45 28.75
C ASN A 12 16.28 -59.06 27.83
N THR A 13 15.06 -59.53 28.13
CA THR A 13 13.85 -59.17 27.36
C THR A 13 13.37 -57.76 27.67
N SER A 14 13.47 -57.28 28.92
CA SER A 14 13.13 -55.88 29.25
C SER A 14 14.13 -54.88 28.65
N HIS A 15 15.44 -55.20 28.68
CA HIS A 15 16.47 -54.37 28.06
C HIS A 15 16.35 -54.31 26.53
N LYS A 16 16.07 -55.44 25.87
CA LYS A 16 15.78 -55.46 24.42
C LYS A 16 14.53 -54.66 24.07
N ARG A 17 13.46 -54.74 24.88
CA ARG A 17 12.20 -54.01 24.64
C ARG A 17 12.36 -52.50 24.81
N ASN A 18 13.17 -52.06 25.77
CA ASN A 18 13.50 -50.65 25.98
C ASN A 18 14.44 -50.10 24.90
N GLN A 19 15.42 -50.89 24.43
CA GLN A 19 16.26 -50.51 23.29
C GLN A 19 15.45 -50.41 21.99
N LEU A 20 14.53 -51.35 21.73
CA LEU A 20 13.61 -51.30 20.60
C LEU A 20 12.70 -50.07 20.66
N LYS A 21 12.08 -49.78 21.82
CA LYS A 21 11.28 -48.55 21.99
C LYS A 21 12.11 -47.30 21.71
N SER A 22 13.33 -47.17 22.27
CA SER A 22 14.17 -45.98 22.01
C SER A 22 14.59 -45.84 20.55
N ARG A 23 14.85 -46.95 19.85
CA ARG A 23 15.16 -46.95 18.40
C ARG A 23 13.95 -46.57 17.57
N PHE A 24 12.75 -47.00 17.95
CA PHE A 24 11.50 -46.59 17.29
C PHE A 24 11.21 -45.11 17.51
N THR A 25 11.40 -44.58 18.72
CA THR A 25 11.21 -43.15 19.02
C THR A 25 12.22 -42.29 18.24
N LYS A 26 13.52 -42.61 18.29
CA LYS A 26 14.57 -41.89 17.54
C LYS A 26 14.36 -41.95 16.02
N ARG A 27 13.89 -43.10 15.50
CA ARG A 27 13.59 -43.23 14.07
C ARG A 27 12.39 -42.38 13.65
N ASN A 28 11.38 -42.24 14.51
CA ASN A 28 10.24 -41.37 14.25
C ASN A 28 10.61 -39.88 14.38
N GLU A 29 11.42 -39.49 15.37
CA GLU A 29 11.95 -38.13 15.50
C GLU A 29 12.77 -37.72 14.27
N HIS A 30 13.71 -38.57 13.81
CA HIS A 30 14.46 -38.30 12.59
C HIS A 30 13.59 -38.26 11.33
N LYS A 31 12.49 -39.03 11.27
CA LYS A 31 11.56 -38.99 10.14
C LYS A 31 10.75 -37.69 10.13
N ILE A 32 10.37 -37.19 11.31
CA ILE A 32 9.66 -35.92 11.49
C ILE A 32 10.59 -34.74 11.18
N GLU A 33 11.85 -34.77 11.65
CA GLU A 33 12.85 -33.76 11.30
C GLU A 33 13.15 -33.71 9.80
N LYS A 34 13.34 -34.87 9.14
CA LYS A 34 13.54 -34.92 7.68
C LYS A 34 12.33 -34.46 6.90
N ALA A 35 11.11 -34.75 7.37
CA ALA A 35 9.88 -34.25 6.76
C ALA A 35 9.73 -32.72 6.95
N ALA A 36 10.11 -32.20 8.12
CA ALA A 36 10.09 -30.77 8.43
C ALA A 36 11.18 -29.99 7.67
N SER A 37 12.39 -30.56 7.50
CA SER A 37 13.46 -29.98 6.70
C SER A 37 13.12 -30.00 5.20
N GLY A 38 12.50 -31.08 4.73
CA GLY A 38 11.97 -31.19 3.37
C GLY A 38 10.89 -30.14 3.11
N GLY A 39 9.91 -29.98 4.00
CA GLY A 39 8.84 -28.98 3.89
C GLY A 39 9.38 -27.54 3.85
N LYS A 40 10.31 -27.18 4.74
CA LYS A 40 10.97 -25.87 4.73
C LYS A 40 11.74 -25.59 3.43
N SER A 41 12.36 -26.61 2.83
CA SER A 41 13.07 -26.47 1.55
C SER A 41 12.10 -26.17 0.39
N TRP A 42 10.95 -26.84 0.36
CA TRP A 42 9.92 -26.61 -0.68
C TRP A 42 9.23 -25.25 -0.52
N ASP A 43 8.94 -24.83 0.72
CA ASP A 43 8.38 -23.50 0.98
C ASP A 43 9.36 -22.39 0.62
N SER A 44 10.65 -22.56 0.95
CA SER A 44 11.69 -21.62 0.57
C SER A 44 11.84 -21.51 -0.95
N LEU A 45 11.83 -22.64 -1.67
CA LEU A 45 11.89 -22.68 -3.13
C LEU A 45 10.68 -21.98 -3.76
N ARG A 46 9.48 -22.20 -3.21
CA ARG A 46 8.24 -21.54 -3.65
C ARG A 46 8.32 -20.02 -3.44
N THR A 47 8.80 -19.57 -2.28
CA THR A 47 8.97 -18.13 -2.02
C THR A 47 10.00 -17.50 -2.95
N ALA A 48 11.12 -18.18 -3.22
CA ALA A 48 12.13 -17.72 -4.16
C ALA A 48 11.55 -17.58 -5.58
N LEU A 49 10.78 -18.57 -6.04
CA LEU A 49 10.11 -18.50 -7.34
C LEU A 49 9.14 -17.31 -7.45
N ILE A 50 8.34 -17.06 -6.41
CA ILE A 50 7.40 -15.93 -6.37
C ILE A 50 8.16 -14.59 -6.45
N VAL A 51 9.27 -14.47 -5.72
CA VAL A 51 10.11 -13.26 -5.77
C VAL A 51 10.75 -13.09 -7.15
N CYS A 52 11.26 -14.16 -7.77
CA CYS A 52 11.80 -14.10 -9.13
C CYS A 52 10.75 -13.65 -10.16
N LEU A 53 9.52 -14.15 -10.04
CA LEU A 53 8.40 -13.71 -10.89
C LEU A 53 8.08 -12.23 -10.67
N ALA A 54 8.06 -11.76 -9.41
CA ALA A 54 7.84 -10.35 -9.09
C ALA A 54 8.92 -9.43 -9.72
N VAL A 55 10.19 -9.84 -9.68
CA VAL A 55 11.30 -9.11 -10.32
C VAL A 55 11.14 -9.11 -11.83
N GLY A 56 10.82 -10.26 -12.44
CA GLY A 56 10.57 -10.36 -13.88
C GLY A 56 9.45 -9.42 -14.35
N ILE A 57 8.33 -9.40 -13.64
CA ILE A 57 7.20 -8.50 -13.91
C ILE A 57 7.62 -7.03 -13.76
N SER A 58 8.45 -6.71 -12.76
CA SER A 58 8.95 -5.35 -12.54
C SER A 58 9.77 -4.84 -13.72
N VAL A 59 10.66 -5.68 -14.26
CA VAL A 59 11.50 -5.36 -15.42
C VAL A 59 10.63 -5.20 -16.68
N ILE A 60 9.66 -6.10 -16.89
CA ILE A 60 8.73 -6.02 -18.02
C ILE A 60 7.93 -4.72 -17.96
N HIS A 61 7.41 -4.34 -16.79
CA HIS A 61 6.63 -3.12 -16.65
C HIS A 61 7.49 -1.86 -16.86
N ARG A 62 8.70 -1.81 -16.31
CA ARG A 62 9.65 -0.72 -16.55
C ARG A 62 9.92 -0.55 -18.06
N ASN A 63 10.22 -1.64 -18.77
CA ASN A 63 10.47 -1.59 -20.22
C ASN A 63 9.21 -1.21 -21.01
N HIS A 64 8.03 -1.66 -20.58
CA HIS A 64 6.76 -1.29 -21.21
C HIS A 64 6.50 0.21 -21.11
N VAL A 65 6.62 0.80 -19.92
CA VAL A 65 6.43 2.24 -19.70
C VAL A 65 7.46 3.06 -20.46
N ALA A 66 8.75 2.65 -20.42
CA ALA A 66 9.81 3.31 -21.17
C ALA A 66 9.55 3.31 -22.68
N ASN A 67 9.12 2.16 -23.24
CA ASN A 67 8.79 2.05 -24.65
C ASN A 67 7.55 2.87 -25.04
N MET A 68 6.54 2.97 -24.15
CA MET A 68 5.38 3.82 -24.40
C MET A 68 5.75 5.29 -24.41
N PHE A 69 6.55 5.73 -23.44
CA PHE A 69 7.05 7.11 -23.38
C PHE A 69 7.88 7.47 -24.61
N GLU A 70 8.75 6.56 -25.05
CA GLU A 70 9.57 6.77 -26.24
C GLU A 70 8.72 6.84 -27.53
N ARG A 71 7.69 6.00 -27.66
CA ARG A 71 6.79 6.02 -28.83
C ARG A 71 5.88 7.25 -28.87
N ASP A 72 5.53 7.81 -27.71
CA ASP A 72 4.73 9.04 -27.63
C ASP A 72 5.58 10.28 -27.93
N ARG A 73 6.72 10.41 -27.24
CA ARG A 73 7.51 11.66 -27.23
C ARG A 73 8.72 11.67 -28.14
N HIS A 74 9.15 10.52 -28.65
CA HIS A 74 10.40 10.38 -29.41
C HIS A 74 11.56 11.06 -28.67
N PHE A 75 11.68 10.76 -27.37
CA PHE A 75 12.53 11.51 -26.44
C PHE A 75 14.02 11.38 -26.80
N SER A 76 14.40 10.27 -27.43
CA SER A 76 15.67 10.06 -28.13
C SER A 76 16.00 11.21 -29.08
N HIS A 77 15.13 11.49 -30.03
CA HIS A 77 15.37 12.42 -31.13
C HIS A 77 15.36 13.91 -30.72
N LEU A 78 14.90 14.21 -29.50
CA LEU A 78 14.86 15.57 -28.98
C LEU A 78 16.24 16.05 -28.52
N SER A 79 16.51 17.33 -28.74
CA SER A 79 17.68 18.01 -28.16
C SER A 79 17.53 18.20 -26.65
N THR A 80 18.64 18.47 -25.95
CA THR A 80 18.58 18.76 -24.50
C THR A 80 17.60 19.89 -24.18
N LEU A 81 17.59 20.98 -24.94
CA LEU A 81 16.67 22.10 -24.70
C LEU A 81 15.21 21.67 -24.89
N GLU A 82 14.90 20.93 -25.95
CA GLU A 82 13.51 20.50 -26.20
C GLU A 82 13.03 19.46 -25.21
N ARG A 83 13.91 18.60 -24.70
CA ARG A 83 13.59 17.68 -23.61
C ARG A 83 13.16 18.44 -22.37
N GLU A 84 13.85 19.52 -22.04
CA GLU A 84 13.47 20.39 -20.93
C GLU A 84 12.13 21.09 -21.21
N LEU A 85 11.90 21.57 -22.44
CA LEU A 85 10.62 22.18 -22.84
C LEU A 85 9.46 21.18 -22.93
N ALA A 86 9.75 19.88 -23.06
CA ALA A 86 8.73 18.83 -23.03
C ALA A 86 8.12 18.67 -21.63
N PHE A 87 8.87 19.01 -20.58
CA PHE A 87 8.37 19.06 -19.21
C PHE A 87 7.59 20.36 -18.98
N ARG A 88 6.27 20.29 -19.17
CA ARG A 88 5.35 21.41 -18.97
C ARG A 88 4.80 21.44 -17.55
N THR A 89 4.29 22.62 -17.15
CA THR A 89 3.56 22.84 -15.89
C THR A 89 4.33 22.34 -14.65
N GLU A 90 3.75 21.42 -13.88
CA GLU A 90 4.35 20.91 -12.65
C GLU A 90 5.60 20.07 -12.90
N MET A 91 5.67 19.39 -14.05
CA MET A 91 6.83 18.58 -14.44
C MET A 91 8.08 19.45 -14.61
N GLY A 92 7.93 20.59 -15.28
CA GLY A 92 9.01 21.54 -15.50
C GLY A 92 9.47 22.21 -14.22
N LEU A 93 8.52 22.55 -13.32
CA LEU A 93 8.83 23.11 -12.01
C LEU A 93 9.63 22.12 -11.15
N TYR A 94 9.27 20.84 -11.13
CA TYR A 94 10.02 19.85 -10.35
C TYR A 94 11.39 19.54 -10.96
N TYR A 95 11.47 19.49 -12.29
CA TYR A 95 12.73 19.31 -12.98
C TYR A 95 13.67 20.50 -12.75
N SER A 96 13.16 21.73 -12.62
CA SER A 96 14.00 22.90 -12.31
C SER A 96 14.66 22.78 -10.94
N TYR A 97 13.97 22.29 -9.91
CA TYR A 97 14.58 22.04 -8.60
C TYR A 97 15.69 20.98 -8.66
N PHE A 98 15.46 19.90 -9.41
CA PHE A 98 16.49 18.90 -9.67
C PHE A 98 17.69 19.53 -10.39
N LYS A 99 17.44 20.35 -11.43
CA LYS A 99 18.47 21.06 -12.20
C LYS A 99 19.31 21.99 -11.32
N THR A 100 18.68 22.76 -10.42
CA THR A 100 19.39 23.66 -9.50
C THR A 100 20.36 22.90 -8.58
N ILE A 101 20.02 21.69 -8.13
CA ILE A 101 20.90 20.88 -7.27
C ILE A 101 22.12 20.34 -8.03
N ILE A 102 21.93 19.92 -9.29
CA ILE A 102 23.00 19.35 -10.10
C ILE A 102 23.93 20.42 -10.67
N THR A 103 23.43 21.62 -10.95
CA THR A 103 24.25 22.73 -11.48
C THR A 103 24.98 23.51 -10.41
N ALA A 104 24.53 23.46 -9.15
CA ALA A 104 25.19 24.15 -8.05
C ALA A 104 26.58 23.56 -7.73
N GLU A 105 27.56 24.43 -7.48
CA GLU A 105 28.94 24.04 -7.16
C GLU A 105 29.01 23.11 -5.94
N SER A 106 28.19 23.35 -4.91
CA SER A 106 28.04 22.47 -3.75
C SER A 106 26.58 22.08 -3.51
N SER A 107 26.38 20.89 -2.92
CA SER A 107 25.04 20.39 -2.58
C SER A 107 24.35 21.26 -1.52
N LEU A 108 25.12 21.83 -0.60
CA LEU A 108 24.63 22.75 0.42
C LEU A 108 24.19 24.08 -0.19
N GLU A 109 24.93 24.60 -1.18
CA GLU A 109 24.54 25.82 -1.90
C GLU A 109 23.24 25.61 -2.66
N GLY A 110 23.14 24.51 -3.41
CA GLY A 110 21.90 24.16 -4.10
C GLY A 110 20.71 24.05 -3.14
N LEU A 111 20.90 23.45 -1.96
CA LEU A 111 19.86 23.37 -0.94
C LEU A 111 19.48 24.76 -0.40
N ARG A 112 20.46 25.64 -0.17
CA ARG A 112 20.22 27.02 0.28
C ARG A 112 19.42 27.80 -0.75
N THR A 113 19.74 27.68 -2.03
CA THR A 113 19.01 28.32 -3.13
C THR A 113 17.54 27.89 -3.17
N ILE A 114 17.25 26.61 -2.91
CA ILE A 114 15.88 26.10 -2.84
C ILE A 114 15.16 26.52 -1.54
N MET A 115 15.89 26.65 -0.43
CA MET A 115 15.34 27.11 0.86
C MET A 115 15.03 28.61 0.89
N TYR A 116 15.73 29.41 0.10
CA TYR A 116 15.57 30.86 0.02
C TYR A 116 15.28 31.28 -1.42
N ASP A 117 14.24 30.69 -2.00
CA ASP A 117 13.86 30.98 -3.38
C ASP A 117 13.12 32.33 -3.45
N ASN A 118 13.67 33.26 -4.24
CA ASN A 118 13.10 34.57 -4.52
C ASN A 118 12.53 34.68 -5.94
N ILE A 119 12.69 33.65 -6.77
CA ILE A 119 12.32 33.66 -8.19
C ILE A 119 10.87 33.23 -8.34
N THR A 120 10.44 32.20 -7.61
CA THR A 120 9.10 31.61 -7.78
C THR A 120 7.97 32.54 -7.33
N GLU A 121 8.15 33.31 -6.25
CA GLU A 121 7.12 34.22 -5.71
C GLU A 121 7.69 35.59 -5.30
N PHE A 122 8.32 36.28 -6.24
CA PHE A 122 8.78 37.65 -6.01
C PHE A 122 7.62 38.59 -5.68
N PRO A 123 7.68 39.45 -4.64
CA PRO A 123 8.86 39.86 -3.85
C PRO A 123 9.14 39.06 -2.56
N SER A 124 8.35 38.03 -2.26
CA SER A 124 8.53 37.21 -1.05
C SER A 124 9.57 36.10 -1.25
N THR A 125 10.37 35.84 -0.23
CA THR A 125 11.25 34.66 -0.21
C THR A 125 10.51 33.48 0.38
N ILE A 126 10.47 32.35 -0.33
CA ILE A 126 9.74 31.17 0.11
C ILE A 126 10.70 30.01 0.30
N ASN A 127 10.49 29.28 1.40
CA ASN A 127 11.10 27.99 1.57
C ASN A 127 10.30 26.93 0.82
N THR A 128 10.78 26.59 -0.37
CA THR A 128 10.17 25.61 -1.25
C THR A 128 10.12 24.21 -0.64
N LEU A 129 11.04 23.87 0.28
CA LEU A 129 11.01 22.60 1.01
C LEU A 129 9.88 22.54 2.04
N LYS A 130 9.58 23.66 2.72
CA LYS A 130 8.47 23.75 3.68
C LYS A 130 7.12 23.80 2.95
N ARG A 131 7.04 24.59 1.87
CA ARG A 131 5.82 24.83 1.08
C ARG A 131 5.39 23.60 0.28
N SER A 132 6.34 22.99 -0.43
CA SER A 132 6.08 21.88 -1.33
C SER A 132 6.77 20.65 -0.78
N THR A 133 6.02 19.88 0.01
CA THR A 133 6.45 18.61 0.58
C THR A 133 7.17 17.69 -0.42
N SER A 134 6.76 17.75 -1.69
CA SER A 134 7.32 16.97 -2.81
C SER A 134 8.78 17.28 -3.17
N THR A 135 9.32 18.44 -2.79
CA THR A 135 10.63 18.96 -3.25
C THR A 135 11.80 18.14 -2.73
N LEU A 136 11.69 17.56 -1.53
CA LEU A 136 12.76 16.78 -0.92
C LEU A 136 13.21 15.60 -1.80
N ARG A 137 12.29 14.97 -2.52
CA ARG A 137 12.66 13.85 -3.41
C ARG A 137 13.50 14.30 -4.59
N PHE A 138 13.24 15.48 -5.14
CA PHE A 138 14.00 16.01 -6.27
C PHE A 138 15.39 16.42 -5.80
N VAL A 139 15.51 16.91 -4.57
CA VAL A 139 16.81 17.09 -3.90
C VAL A 139 17.52 15.74 -3.72
N ALA A 140 16.85 14.72 -3.20
CA ALA A 140 17.43 13.39 -3.03
C ALA A 140 17.88 12.77 -4.37
N LEU A 141 17.09 12.93 -5.43
CA LEU A 141 17.42 12.47 -6.77
C LEU A 141 18.60 13.26 -7.37
N GLY A 142 18.65 14.58 -7.15
CA GLY A 142 19.77 15.43 -7.56
C GLY A 142 21.07 15.04 -6.85
N LEU A 143 21.01 14.76 -5.55
CA LEU A 143 22.15 14.23 -4.79
C LEU A 143 22.58 12.85 -5.31
N ALA A 144 21.64 11.97 -5.61
CA ALA A 144 21.92 10.67 -6.20
C ALA A 144 22.61 10.79 -7.56
N TYR A 145 22.19 11.75 -8.40
CA TYR A 145 22.83 12.03 -9.69
C TYR A 145 24.27 12.54 -9.50
N ARG A 146 24.53 13.43 -8.55
CA ARG A 146 25.90 13.91 -8.28
C ARG A 146 26.82 12.80 -7.80
N VAL A 147 26.31 11.89 -6.96
CA VAL A 147 27.04 10.69 -6.55
C VAL A 147 27.28 9.78 -7.76
N PHE A 148 26.28 9.58 -8.60
CA PHE A 148 26.40 8.77 -9.82
C PHE A 148 27.44 9.35 -10.79
N ASP A 149 27.44 10.67 -11.02
CA ASP A 149 28.39 11.36 -11.89
C ASP A 149 29.82 11.31 -11.32
N TRP A 150 29.96 11.48 -10.00
CA TRP A 150 31.22 11.29 -9.31
C TRP A 150 31.75 9.85 -9.43
N VAL A 151 30.91 8.84 -9.19
CA VAL A 151 31.31 7.43 -9.36
C VAL A 151 31.67 7.14 -10.82
N SER A 152 30.88 7.64 -11.77
CA SER A 152 31.08 7.38 -13.19
C SER A 152 32.35 8.02 -13.73
N SER A 153 32.69 9.22 -13.26
CA SER A 153 33.94 9.89 -13.61
C SER A 153 35.17 9.20 -13.00
N VAL A 154 35.06 8.67 -11.78
CA VAL A 154 36.14 7.89 -11.13
C VAL A 154 36.35 6.54 -11.83
N MET A 155 35.27 5.89 -12.27
CA MET A 155 35.30 4.57 -12.91
C MET A 155 35.49 4.63 -14.43
N GLU A 156 35.60 5.83 -15.01
CA GLU A 156 35.71 6.09 -16.46
C GLU A 156 34.62 5.37 -17.30
N TRP A 157 33.41 5.22 -16.75
CA TRP A 157 32.31 4.58 -17.46
C TRP A 157 31.70 5.52 -18.51
N GLN A 158 31.53 5.03 -19.74
CA GLN A 158 30.78 5.76 -20.76
C GLN A 158 29.29 5.71 -20.43
N THR A 159 28.79 6.78 -19.79
CA THR A 159 27.40 6.89 -19.33
C THR A 159 26.46 7.60 -20.30
N LYS A 160 27.01 8.20 -21.37
CA LYS A 160 26.25 8.87 -22.42
C LYS A 160 26.82 8.59 -23.80
N VAL A 161 25.93 8.39 -24.77
CA VAL A 161 26.24 8.26 -26.19
C VAL A 161 25.58 9.43 -26.90
N CYS A 162 26.37 10.21 -27.62
CA CYS A 162 25.87 11.37 -28.35
C CYS A 162 25.86 11.10 -29.86
N TYR A 163 24.76 11.43 -30.50
CA TYR A 163 24.58 11.35 -31.95
C TYR A 163 23.99 12.65 -32.48
N THR A 164 24.24 12.92 -33.76
CA THR A 164 23.72 14.12 -34.43
C THR A 164 22.46 13.73 -35.19
N VAL A 165 21.34 14.38 -34.88
CA VAL A 165 20.05 14.13 -35.54
C VAL A 165 19.78 15.20 -36.58
N ASN A 166 19.66 14.78 -37.84
CA ASN A 166 19.22 15.65 -38.93
C ASN A 166 17.69 15.78 -38.90
N ARG A 167 17.18 17.01 -38.90
CA ARG A 167 15.75 17.32 -38.72
C ARG A 167 14.98 17.57 -40.02
N GLY A 168 15.62 17.37 -41.17
CA GLY A 168 15.08 17.65 -42.50
C GLY A 168 15.64 18.95 -43.11
N GLU A 169 15.17 19.29 -44.31
CA GLU A 169 15.65 20.46 -45.05
C GLU A 169 15.28 21.78 -44.34
N GLY A 170 16.27 22.64 -44.12
CA GLY A 170 16.10 23.98 -43.55
C GLY A 170 16.29 24.11 -42.04
N TYR A 171 16.51 23.02 -41.30
CA TYR A 171 16.83 23.05 -39.87
C TYR A 171 18.26 22.60 -39.59
N GLU A 172 18.95 23.30 -38.69
CA GLU A 172 20.29 22.91 -38.27
C GLU A 172 20.25 21.54 -37.56
N PRO A 173 21.24 20.66 -37.84
CA PRO A 173 21.35 19.38 -37.17
C PRO A 173 21.63 19.60 -35.68
N VAL A 174 20.96 18.84 -34.82
CA VAL A 174 21.10 19.01 -33.37
C VAL A 174 21.76 17.79 -32.74
N GLN A 175 22.69 18.05 -31.82
CA GLN A 175 23.33 17.01 -31.02
C GLN A 175 22.35 16.51 -29.95
N SER A 176 22.08 15.21 -29.97
CA SER A 176 21.29 14.51 -28.97
C SER A 176 22.19 13.52 -28.23
N CYS A 177 22.22 13.61 -26.90
CA CYS A 177 22.93 12.66 -26.05
C CYS A 177 21.92 11.78 -25.31
N GLU A 178 22.11 10.48 -25.35
CA GLU A 178 21.31 9.49 -24.63
C GLU A 178 22.12 8.80 -23.54
N GLY A 179 21.45 8.41 -22.47
CA GLY A 179 22.03 7.61 -21.40
C GLY A 179 21.84 8.22 -20.02
N LEU A 180 22.19 7.46 -18.99
CA LEU A 180 22.05 7.87 -17.59
C LEU A 180 22.97 9.05 -17.23
N GLY A 181 23.98 9.36 -18.06
CA GLY A 181 24.80 10.55 -17.91
C GLY A 181 24.06 11.85 -18.25
N GLU A 182 22.96 11.80 -19.01
CA GLU A 182 22.15 12.99 -19.30
C GLU A 182 21.11 13.21 -18.18
N PRO A 183 21.02 14.41 -17.58
CA PRO A 183 20.16 14.64 -16.40
C PRO A 183 18.68 14.30 -16.62
N ALA A 184 18.15 14.61 -17.79
CA ALA A 184 16.75 14.33 -18.13
C ALA A 184 16.46 12.83 -18.20
N TYR A 185 17.39 12.03 -18.76
CA TYR A 185 17.27 10.58 -18.82
C TYR A 185 17.43 9.94 -17.45
N PHE A 186 18.42 10.36 -16.66
CA PHE A 186 18.60 9.85 -15.30
C PHE A 186 17.34 10.04 -14.46
N TYR A 187 16.72 11.21 -14.58
CA TYR A 187 15.49 11.53 -13.87
C TYR A 187 14.35 10.59 -14.29
N VAL A 188 14.05 10.53 -15.59
CA VAL A 188 12.90 9.77 -16.12
C VAL A 188 13.09 8.26 -15.88
N GLU A 189 14.30 7.75 -16.08
CA GLU A 189 14.63 6.34 -15.81
C GLU A 189 14.48 5.98 -14.33
N SER A 190 14.85 6.86 -13.41
CA SER A 190 14.64 6.64 -11.98
C SER A 190 13.16 6.49 -11.63
N VAL A 191 12.29 7.27 -12.28
CA VAL A 191 10.83 7.14 -12.13
C VAL A 191 10.33 5.80 -12.70
N PHE A 192 10.82 5.40 -13.87
CA PHE A 192 10.44 4.14 -14.50
C PHE A 192 10.89 2.92 -13.71
N LEU A 193 12.07 2.97 -13.10
CA LEU A 193 12.54 1.92 -12.19
C LEU A 193 11.63 1.81 -10.96
N LEU A 194 11.26 2.96 -10.37
CA LEU A 194 10.40 2.97 -9.20
C LEU A 194 8.97 2.46 -9.53
N ASN A 195 8.39 2.87 -10.66
CA ASN A 195 7.09 2.35 -11.11
C ASN A 195 7.18 0.88 -11.57
N GLY A 196 8.31 0.45 -12.14
CA GLY A 196 8.61 -0.95 -12.37
C GLY A 196 8.49 -1.77 -11.10
N SER A 197 9.14 -1.32 -10.02
CA SER A 197 9.11 -1.98 -8.71
C SER A 197 7.70 -2.08 -8.12
N MET A 198 6.86 -1.06 -8.35
CA MET A 198 5.46 -1.06 -7.91
C MET A 198 4.68 -2.24 -8.48
N MET A 199 4.90 -2.59 -9.74
CA MET A 199 4.19 -3.73 -10.34
C MET A 199 4.59 -5.06 -9.70
N GLY A 200 5.88 -5.23 -9.38
CA GLY A 200 6.34 -6.37 -8.58
C GLY A 200 5.68 -6.42 -7.21
N ILE A 201 5.55 -5.27 -6.55
CA ILE A 201 4.87 -5.17 -5.25
C ILE A 201 3.37 -5.50 -5.39
N PHE A 202 2.70 -5.07 -6.46
CA PHE A 202 1.31 -5.44 -6.72
C PHE A 202 1.12 -6.95 -6.91
N PHE A 203 2.03 -7.58 -7.66
CA PHE A 203 2.03 -9.04 -7.82
C PHE A 203 2.18 -9.75 -6.46
N LEU A 204 3.13 -9.29 -5.63
CA LEU A 204 3.32 -9.81 -4.28
C LEU A 204 2.10 -9.57 -3.40
N PHE A 205 1.47 -8.41 -3.53
CA PHE A 205 0.29 -8.06 -2.74
C PHE A 205 -0.93 -8.91 -3.10
N GLY A 206 -1.20 -9.07 -4.41
CA GLY A 206 -2.26 -9.97 -4.89
C GLY A 206 -2.02 -11.43 -4.47
N THR A 207 -0.77 -11.90 -4.56
CA THR A 207 -0.37 -13.25 -4.12
C THR A 207 -0.52 -13.41 -2.61
N PHE A 208 -0.21 -12.38 -1.83
CA PHE A 208 -0.34 -12.39 -0.37
C PHE A 208 -1.80 -12.50 0.06
N LEU A 209 -2.69 -11.72 -0.55
CA LEU A 209 -4.12 -11.71 -0.23
C LEU A 209 -4.82 -13.01 -0.63
N SER A 210 -4.53 -13.55 -1.82
CA SER A 210 -5.17 -14.78 -2.33
C SER A 210 -4.57 -16.07 -1.76
N GLY A 211 -3.32 -16.03 -1.29
CA GLY A 211 -2.54 -17.22 -0.93
C GLY A 211 -2.07 -18.05 -2.13
N CYS A 212 -2.33 -17.59 -3.36
CA CYS A 212 -1.95 -18.27 -4.60
C CYS A 212 -1.28 -17.30 -5.59
N PRO A 213 -0.24 -17.73 -6.34
CA PRO A 213 0.41 -16.88 -7.35
C PRO A 213 -0.54 -16.37 -8.43
N PHE A 214 -1.60 -17.14 -8.71
CA PHE A 214 -2.62 -16.76 -9.69
C PHE A 214 -3.35 -15.46 -9.31
N GLY A 215 -3.56 -15.20 -8.02
CA GLY A 215 -4.14 -13.93 -7.57
C GLY A 215 -3.24 -12.74 -7.91
N GLY A 216 -1.92 -12.89 -7.79
CA GLY A 216 -0.96 -11.88 -8.24
C GLY A 216 -1.02 -11.63 -9.75
N VAL A 217 -1.14 -12.70 -10.56
CA VAL A 217 -1.27 -12.57 -12.02
C VAL A 217 -2.55 -11.81 -12.40
N ILE A 218 -3.67 -12.12 -11.74
CA ILE A 218 -4.93 -11.39 -11.97
C ILE A 218 -4.76 -9.90 -11.63
N THR A 219 -4.14 -9.57 -10.48
CA THR A 219 -3.89 -8.17 -10.10
C THR A 219 -3.09 -7.42 -11.17
N VAL A 220 -2.02 -8.03 -11.68
CA VAL A 220 -1.18 -7.44 -12.73
C VAL A 220 -1.98 -7.30 -14.03
N ALA A 221 -2.73 -8.32 -14.44
CA ALA A 221 -3.57 -8.26 -15.63
C ALA A 221 -4.62 -7.13 -15.53
N SER A 222 -5.33 -7.04 -14.40
CA SER A 222 -6.31 -5.98 -14.14
C SER A 222 -5.69 -4.59 -14.19
N PHE A 223 -4.45 -4.43 -13.72
CA PHE A 223 -3.72 -3.17 -13.86
C PHE A 223 -3.43 -2.84 -15.32
N PHE A 224 -2.92 -3.79 -16.11
CA PHE A 224 -2.61 -3.54 -17.52
C PHE A 224 -3.86 -3.25 -18.37
N PHE A 225 -5.00 -3.89 -18.09
CA PHE A 225 -6.27 -3.57 -18.76
C PHE A 225 -6.77 -2.16 -18.46
N ASN A 226 -6.44 -1.61 -17.29
CA ASN A 226 -6.85 -0.28 -16.86
C ASN A 226 -5.66 0.71 -16.79
N HIS A 227 -4.58 0.44 -17.53
CA HIS A 227 -3.31 1.15 -17.37
C HIS A 227 -3.46 2.68 -17.46
N GLY A 228 -4.25 3.16 -18.43
CA GLY A 228 -4.48 4.59 -18.64
C GLY A 228 -5.23 5.31 -17.52
N GLU A 229 -6.08 4.59 -16.79
CA GLU A 229 -6.82 5.13 -15.63
C GLU A 229 -6.03 4.96 -14.33
N CYS A 230 -5.22 3.90 -14.21
CA CYS A 230 -4.43 3.61 -13.02
C CYS A 230 -3.17 4.47 -12.90
N THR A 231 -2.54 4.84 -14.01
CA THR A 231 -1.30 5.63 -14.00
C THR A 231 -1.14 6.51 -15.23
N ARG A 232 -0.55 7.68 -15.02
CA ARG A 232 -0.16 8.61 -16.10
C ARG A 232 1.35 8.66 -16.31
N VAL A 233 2.12 7.76 -15.66
CA VAL A 233 3.60 7.76 -15.67
C VAL A 233 4.19 7.70 -17.08
N GLN A 234 3.51 7.05 -18.02
CA GLN A 234 3.92 6.94 -19.42
C GLN A 234 3.81 8.25 -20.22
N TRP A 235 2.98 9.21 -19.79
CA TRP A 235 2.79 10.52 -20.43
C TRP A 235 3.52 11.61 -19.67
N THR A 236 3.44 11.52 -18.33
CA THR A 236 3.96 12.52 -17.42
C THR A 236 4.76 11.85 -16.30
N PRO A 237 5.99 11.36 -16.58
CA PRO A 237 6.81 10.65 -15.59
C PRO A 237 7.14 11.48 -14.34
N PRO A 238 7.69 12.72 -14.42
CA PRO A 238 8.10 13.56 -13.28
C PRO A 238 6.95 14.10 -12.39
N LEU A 239 5.84 13.39 -12.25
CA LEU A 239 4.77 13.74 -11.33
C LEU A 239 5.03 13.24 -9.92
N ARG A 240 4.58 14.00 -8.92
CA ARG A 240 4.72 13.65 -7.50
C ARG A 240 3.99 12.35 -7.14
N GLU A 241 2.88 12.07 -7.82
CA GLU A 241 2.06 10.87 -7.68
C GLU A 241 2.86 9.63 -8.10
N SER A 242 3.57 9.72 -9.24
CA SER A 242 4.40 8.64 -9.80
C SER A 242 5.51 8.17 -8.85
N PHE A 243 6.02 9.08 -8.00
CA PHE A 243 7.01 8.76 -6.99
C PHE A 243 6.39 8.23 -5.69
N GLY A 244 5.22 8.72 -5.29
CA GLY A 244 4.60 8.33 -4.01
C GLY A 244 3.89 6.97 -4.06
N TYR A 245 3.28 6.66 -5.20
CA TYR A 245 2.43 5.48 -5.34
C TYR A 245 3.11 4.15 -4.99
N PRO A 246 4.37 3.87 -5.38
CA PRO A 246 5.06 2.62 -5.04
C PRO A 246 5.25 2.43 -3.53
N PHE A 247 5.60 3.50 -2.81
CA PHE A 247 5.73 3.47 -1.35
C PHE A 247 4.39 3.25 -0.65
N PHE A 248 3.31 3.82 -1.18
CA PHE A 248 1.96 3.60 -0.65
C PHE A 248 1.52 2.14 -0.81
N VAL A 249 1.74 1.53 -1.98
CA VAL A 249 1.39 0.11 -2.20
C VAL A 249 2.20 -0.81 -1.30
N LEU A 250 3.50 -0.55 -1.12
CA LEU A 250 4.33 -1.30 -0.18
C LEU A 250 3.85 -1.14 1.28
N GLN A 251 3.43 0.08 1.63
CA GLN A 251 2.90 0.40 2.95
C GLN A 251 1.55 -0.30 3.19
N MET A 252 0.66 -0.37 2.19
CA MET A 252 -0.57 -1.17 2.26
C MET A 252 -0.28 -2.67 2.43
N LEU A 253 0.67 -3.22 1.68
CA LEU A 253 1.09 -4.61 1.82
C LEU A 253 1.58 -4.93 3.25
N LEU A 254 2.39 -4.04 3.83
CA LEU A 254 2.88 -4.20 5.20
C LEU A 254 1.74 -4.13 6.22
N VAL A 255 0.78 -3.21 6.06
CA VAL A 255 -0.40 -3.12 6.93
C VAL A 255 -1.23 -4.42 6.84
N SER A 256 -1.49 -4.93 5.64
CA SER A 256 -2.18 -6.22 5.46
C SER A 256 -1.41 -7.39 6.08
N TYR A 257 -0.07 -7.37 6.02
CA TYR A 257 0.77 -8.37 6.68
C TYR A 257 0.67 -8.32 8.21
N ILE A 258 0.68 -7.12 8.79
CA ILE A 258 0.50 -6.92 10.24
C ILE A 258 -0.88 -7.42 10.69
N LEU A 259 -1.94 -7.07 9.95
CA LEU A 259 -3.31 -7.50 10.24
C LEU A 259 -3.46 -9.03 10.21
N ARG A 260 -2.87 -9.72 9.23
CA ARG A 260 -2.97 -11.18 9.11
C ARG A 260 -2.25 -11.93 10.22
N ASN A 261 -1.08 -11.46 10.63
CA ASN A 261 -0.27 -12.15 11.63
C ASN A 261 -0.69 -11.83 13.07
N ASN A 262 -1.39 -10.71 13.29
CA ASN A 262 -1.90 -10.25 14.58
C ASN A 262 -0.85 -10.29 15.72
N LYS A 263 0.43 -10.08 15.37
CA LYS A 263 1.55 -10.07 16.31
C LYS A 263 2.19 -8.70 16.28
N MET A 264 2.34 -8.11 17.47
CA MET A 264 3.09 -6.88 17.64
C MET A 264 4.57 -7.14 17.34
N SER A 265 5.13 -6.37 16.42
CA SER A 265 6.56 -6.37 16.10
C SER A 265 7.00 -4.92 15.92
N TYR A 266 7.88 -4.45 16.80
CA TYR A 266 8.44 -3.10 16.72
C TYR A 266 9.16 -2.83 15.39
N VAL A 267 9.73 -3.87 14.79
CA VAL A 267 10.37 -3.77 13.47
C VAL A 267 9.33 -3.43 12.41
N ASN A 268 8.18 -4.11 12.40
CA ASN A 268 7.12 -3.81 11.44
C ASN A 268 6.56 -2.40 11.64
N THR A 269 6.44 -1.95 12.89
CA THR A 269 6.02 -0.57 13.22
C THR A 269 7.04 0.47 12.74
N ALA A 270 8.33 0.22 12.93
CA ALA A 270 9.39 1.11 12.48
C ALA A 270 9.45 1.19 10.94
N VAL A 271 9.36 0.05 10.25
CA VAL A 271 9.29 0.03 8.78
C VAL A 271 8.03 0.75 8.28
N LEU A 272 6.89 0.56 8.95
CA LEU A 272 5.66 1.29 8.64
C LEU A 272 5.84 2.81 8.79
N ALA A 273 6.52 3.26 9.84
CA ALA A 273 6.83 4.67 10.04
C ALA A 273 7.70 5.23 8.92
N VAL A 274 8.79 4.53 8.55
CA VAL A 274 9.69 4.93 7.45
C VAL A 274 8.95 5.02 6.11
N LEU A 275 8.13 4.02 5.79
CA LEU A 275 7.33 4.02 4.56
C LEU A 275 6.30 5.15 4.55
N THR A 276 5.65 5.41 5.69
CA THR A 276 4.67 6.49 5.83
C THR A 276 5.35 7.85 5.69
N THR A 277 6.51 8.07 6.34
CA THR A 277 7.31 9.29 6.19
C THR A 277 7.77 9.50 4.76
N THR A 278 8.25 8.44 4.11
CA THR A 278 8.69 8.50 2.71
C THR A 278 7.51 8.83 1.80
N PHE A 279 6.35 8.21 2.00
CA PHE A 279 5.15 8.50 1.21
C PHE A 279 4.63 9.92 1.42
N MET A 280 4.70 10.46 2.64
CA MET A 280 4.34 11.85 2.89
C MET A 280 5.35 12.81 2.27
N ALA A 281 6.65 12.59 2.46
CA ALA A 281 7.71 13.38 1.79
C ALA A 281 7.62 13.28 0.27
N CYS A 282 7.03 12.20 -0.22
CA CYS A 282 6.69 12.06 -1.61
C CYS A 282 5.52 12.99 -1.98
N TRP A 283 4.32 12.73 -1.49
CA TRP A 283 3.13 13.34 -2.03
C TRP A 283 2.49 14.28 -1.02
N GLN A 284 2.35 15.55 -1.38
CA GLN A 284 1.68 16.54 -0.50
C GLN A 284 0.27 16.12 -0.06
N PHE A 285 -0.46 15.41 -0.92
CA PHE A 285 -1.82 14.93 -0.65
C PHE A 285 -1.86 13.51 -0.07
N ALA A 286 -0.70 12.93 0.27
CA ALA A 286 -0.59 11.61 0.91
C ALA A 286 -1.48 11.48 2.15
N GLN A 287 -1.67 12.58 2.89
CA GLN A 287 -2.53 12.65 4.08
C GLN A 287 -3.96 12.15 3.81
N PHE A 288 -4.53 12.38 2.63
CA PHE A 288 -5.88 11.91 2.31
C PHE A 288 -5.91 10.39 2.07
N ALA A 289 -4.92 9.84 1.38
CA ALA A 289 -4.80 8.39 1.18
C ALA A 289 -4.51 7.65 2.49
N LEU A 290 -3.68 8.23 3.36
CA LEU A 290 -3.40 7.68 4.69
C LEU A 290 -4.61 7.79 5.62
N LEU A 291 -5.42 8.86 5.49
CA LEU A 291 -6.69 9.00 6.21
C LEU A 291 -7.66 7.89 5.83
N THR A 292 -7.89 7.63 4.53
CA THR A 292 -8.80 6.57 4.10
C THR A 292 -8.32 5.20 4.55
N GLN A 293 -7.01 4.92 4.49
CA GLN A 293 -6.43 3.70 5.04
C GLN A 293 -6.67 3.58 6.55
N THR A 294 -6.48 4.66 7.30
CA THR A 294 -6.67 4.66 8.76
C THR A 294 -8.14 4.40 9.12
N VAL A 295 -9.07 5.02 8.39
CA VAL A 295 -10.51 4.76 8.55
C VAL A 295 -10.85 3.32 8.20
N ALA A 296 -10.27 2.75 7.14
CA ALA A 296 -10.50 1.36 6.75
C ALA A 296 -9.98 0.38 7.82
N VAL A 297 -8.76 0.57 8.33
CA VAL A 297 -8.20 -0.24 9.41
C VAL A 297 -9.02 -0.08 10.68
N PHE A 298 -9.44 1.14 11.02
CA PHE A 298 -10.34 1.39 12.14
C PHE A 298 -11.69 0.68 11.95
N GLY A 299 -12.24 0.62 10.73
CA GLY A 299 -13.42 -0.18 10.42
C GLY A 299 -13.25 -1.66 10.80
N THR A 300 -12.09 -2.25 10.49
CA THR A 300 -11.80 -3.65 10.93
C THR A 300 -11.68 -3.80 12.45
N TYR A 301 -11.25 -2.74 13.13
CA TYR A 301 -11.17 -2.70 14.59
C TYR A 301 -12.56 -2.55 15.24
N VAL A 302 -13.43 -1.71 14.69
CA VAL A 302 -14.84 -1.56 15.13
C VAL A 302 -15.60 -2.88 14.99
N LEU A 303 -15.37 -3.61 13.90
CA LEU A 303 -15.93 -4.95 13.68
C LEU A 303 -15.31 -6.04 14.58
N GLN A 304 -14.36 -5.69 15.46
CA GLN A 304 -13.68 -6.59 16.40
C GLN A 304 -12.88 -7.75 15.75
N TYR A 305 -12.52 -7.63 14.47
CA TYR A 305 -11.62 -8.59 13.79
C TYR A 305 -10.15 -8.36 14.17
N THR A 306 -9.80 -7.12 14.51
CA THR A 306 -8.43 -6.71 14.81
C THR A 306 -8.23 -6.53 16.32
N SER A 307 -7.12 -7.02 16.87
CA SER A 307 -6.80 -6.83 18.29
C SER A 307 -6.35 -5.39 18.59
N THR A 308 -6.57 -4.95 19.85
CA THR A 308 -6.10 -3.63 20.33
C THR A 308 -4.60 -3.46 20.12
N ALA A 309 -3.79 -4.48 20.42
CA ALA A 309 -2.33 -4.40 20.27
C ALA A 309 -1.90 -4.18 18.81
N THR A 310 -2.56 -4.86 17.86
CA THR A 310 -2.29 -4.69 16.43
C THR A 310 -2.71 -3.30 15.94
N MET A 311 -3.87 -2.81 16.40
CA MET A 311 -4.34 -1.46 16.09
C MET A 311 -3.37 -0.39 16.62
N THR A 312 -2.97 -0.50 17.89
CA THR A 312 -2.00 0.42 18.52
C THR A 312 -0.66 0.41 17.79
N SER A 313 -0.19 -0.76 17.33
CA SER A 313 1.05 -0.86 16.55
C SER A 313 0.97 -0.09 15.22
N ILE A 314 -0.11 -0.26 14.45
CA ILE A 314 -0.31 0.45 13.18
C ILE A 314 -0.42 1.96 13.42
N LEU A 315 -1.21 2.34 14.43
CA LEU A 315 -1.44 3.73 14.81
C LEU A 315 -0.15 4.42 15.29
N LEU A 316 0.69 3.70 16.06
CA LEU A 316 2.00 4.17 16.47
C LEU A 316 2.92 4.39 15.25
N GLY A 317 2.94 3.45 14.30
CA GLY A 317 3.75 3.58 13.09
C GLY A 317 3.33 4.81 12.26
N GLN A 318 2.03 5.01 12.08
CA GLN A 318 1.50 6.17 11.35
C GLN A 318 1.76 7.50 12.07
N THR A 319 1.61 7.55 13.40
CA THR A 319 1.89 8.77 14.19
C THR A 319 3.37 9.12 14.23
N VAL A 320 4.25 8.15 14.45
CA VAL A 320 5.71 8.35 14.35
C VAL A 320 6.09 8.79 12.94
N GLY A 321 5.48 8.17 11.92
CA GLY A 321 5.68 8.54 10.52
C GLY A 321 5.30 10.00 10.25
N LEU A 322 4.16 10.46 10.79
CA LEU A 322 3.67 11.85 10.70
C LEU A 322 4.63 12.83 11.36
N LEU A 323 5.07 12.55 12.59
CA LEU A 323 6.00 13.41 13.33
C LEU A 323 7.37 13.48 12.63
N ALA A 324 7.89 12.34 12.17
CA ALA A 324 9.13 12.30 11.41
C ALA A 324 9.01 13.08 10.08
N GLY A 325 7.87 12.96 9.39
CA GLY A 325 7.57 13.75 8.20
C GLY A 325 7.52 15.25 8.49
N TYR A 326 6.86 15.66 9.58
CA TYR A 326 6.81 17.06 10.01
C TYR A 326 8.21 17.65 10.26
N ILE A 327 9.09 16.91 10.96
CA ILE A 327 10.47 17.34 11.22
C ILE A 327 11.26 17.46 9.92
N LEU A 328 11.17 16.43 9.06
CA LEU A 328 11.92 16.35 7.82
C LEU A 328 11.47 17.41 6.78
N LEU A 329 10.22 17.86 6.86
CA LEU A 329 9.65 18.92 6.01
C LEU A 329 9.74 20.31 6.64
N PHE A 330 10.74 20.52 7.53
CA PHE A 330 11.02 21.81 8.17
C PHE A 330 9.82 22.45 8.86
N GLY A 331 9.00 21.62 9.54
CA GLY A 331 7.88 22.08 10.32
C GLY A 331 6.71 22.58 9.47
N ASN A 332 6.38 21.89 8.39
CA ASN A 332 5.20 22.20 7.57
C ASN A 332 3.92 22.11 8.43
N GLU A 333 3.32 23.27 8.68
CA GLU A 333 2.15 23.43 9.55
C GLU A 333 0.90 22.71 8.99
N MET A 334 0.77 22.62 7.66
CA MET A 334 -0.36 21.95 7.02
C MET A 334 -0.43 20.46 7.35
N LEU A 335 0.70 19.82 7.64
CA LEU A 335 0.75 18.40 7.96
C LEU A 335 0.09 18.11 9.32
N LEU A 336 0.29 19.01 10.30
CA LEU A 336 -0.22 18.86 11.66
C LEU A 336 -1.68 19.31 11.78
N THR A 337 -2.11 20.30 11.00
CA THR A 337 -3.51 20.74 10.93
C THR A 337 -4.38 19.85 10.04
N SER A 338 -3.80 18.81 9.44
CA SER A 338 -4.49 17.92 8.51
C SER A 338 -5.62 17.11 9.16
N PHE A 339 -6.59 16.71 8.34
CA PHE A 339 -7.61 15.75 8.75
C PHE A 339 -7.02 14.39 9.16
N PHE A 340 -5.87 14.02 8.59
CA PHE A 340 -5.16 12.79 8.96
C PHE A 340 -4.63 12.85 10.39
N ALA A 341 -3.92 13.92 10.75
CA ALA A 341 -3.43 14.12 12.12
C ALA A 341 -4.59 14.12 13.14
N SER A 342 -5.67 14.83 12.82
CA SER A 342 -6.88 14.92 13.66
C SER A 342 -7.57 13.56 13.82
N CYS A 343 -7.61 12.75 12.75
CA CYS A 343 -8.15 11.39 12.78
C CYS A 343 -7.29 10.48 13.65
N LEU A 344 -5.95 10.54 13.53
CA LEU A 344 -5.04 9.75 14.37
C LEU A 344 -5.23 10.06 15.86
N CYS A 345 -5.34 11.34 16.24
CA CYS A 345 -5.63 11.74 17.62
C CYS A 345 -6.97 11.15 18.10
N SER A 346 -8.00 11.22 17.28
CA SER A 346 -9.34 10.70 17.60
C SER A 346 -9.32 9.18 17.80
N VAL A 347 -8.64 8.45 16.92
CA VAL A 347 -8.50 6.99 17.02
C VAL A 347 -7.70 6.61 18.28
N TRP A 348 -6.65 7.35 18.64
CA TRP A 348 -5.93 7.13 19.90
C TRP A 348 -6.84 7.27 21.11
N VAL A 349 -7.66 8.33 21.16
CA VAL A 349 -8.63 8.55 22.24
C VAL A 349 -9.65 7.41 22.30
N ILE A 350 -10.17 6.95 21.16
CA ILE A 350 -11.14 5.83 21.12
C ILE A 350 -10.51 4.53 21.63
N VAL A 351 -9.26 4.24 21.26
CA VAL A 351 -8.52 3.07 21.73
C VAL A 351 -8.31 3.14 23.25
N LEU A 352 -7.99 4.32 23.80
CA LEU A 352 -7.86 4.52 25.25
C LEU A 352 -9.20 4.36 25.98
N LEU A 353 -10.31 4.76 25.35
CA LEU A 353 -11.67 4.62 25.89
C LEU A 353 -12.26 3.20 25.70
N GLU A 354 -11.53 2.27 25.08
CA GLU A 354 -11.99 0.91 24.82
C GLU A 354 -12.55 0.18 26.07
N PRO A 355 -11.94 0.27 27.27
CA PRO A 355 -12.48 -0.39 28.47
C PRO A 355 -13.86 0.14 28.87
N ALA A 356 -14.17 1.40 28.58
CA ALA A 356 -15.48 1.99 28.84
C ALA A 356 -16.50 1.56 27.77
N ILE A 357 -16.09 1.55 26.50
CA ILE A 357 -16.94 1.17 25.35
C ILE A 357 -17.37 -0.30 25.45
N LYS A 358 -16.47 -1.18 25.90
CA LYS A 358 -16.76 -2.61 26.12
C LYS A 358 -17.85 -2.89 27.17
N LYS A 359 -18.24 -1.90 27.98
CA LYS A 359 -19.37 -2.06 28.93
C LYS A 359 -20.73 -2.05 28.24
N LEU A 360 -20.81 -1.61 26.99
CA LEU A 360 -22.05 -1.61 26.22
C LEU A 360 -22.41 -3.05 25.79
N LYS A 361 -23.65 -3.44 26.06
CA LYS A 361 -24.12 -4.82 25.81
C LYS A 361 -24.32 -5.14 24.32
N TYR A 362 -24.69 -4.15 23.52
CA TYR A 362 -25.05 -4.34 22.11
C TYR A 362 -23.93 -3.92 21.16
N ARG A 363 -23.51 -4.82 20.26
CA ARG A 363 -22.46 -4.56 19.26
C ARG A 363 -22.78 -3.43 18.29
N LEU A 364 -24.00 -3.38 17.79
CA LEU A 364 -24.45 -2.30 16.89
C LEU A 364 -24.34 -0.92 17.56
N VAL A 365 -24.66 -0.84 18.87
CA VAL A 365 -24.53 0.41 19.63
C VAL A 365 -23.05 0.78 19.79
N MET A 366 -22.16 -0.20 20.03
CA MET A 366 -20.72 0.06 20.06
C MET A 366 -20.22 0.64 18.73
N TRP A 367 -20.67 0.10 17.59
CA TRP A 367 -20.26 0.59 16.27
C TRP A 367 -20.72 2.02 16.01
N ILE A 368 -21.99 2.33 16.31
CA ILE A 368 -22.54 3.67 16.16
C ILE A 368 -21.80 4.66 17.06
N VAL A 369 -21.56 4.30 18.33
CA VAL A 369 -20.84 5.15 19.27
C VAL A 369 -19.40 5.39 18.80
N GLN A 370 -18.68 4.35 18.38
CA GLN A 370 -17.30 4.49 17.88
C GLN A 370 -17.23 5.31 16.60
N GLY A 371 -18.17 5.14 15.66
CA GLY A 371 -18.25 5.93 14.44
C GLY A 371 -18.55 7.40 14.73
N LEU A 372 -19.50 7.68 15.63
CA LEU A 372 -19.84 9.05 16.02
C LEU A 372 -18.69 9.72 16.77
N LEU A 373 -17.99 8.99 17.66
CA LEU A 373 -16.77 9.47 18.32
C LEU A 373 -15.65 9.77 17.33
N LEU A 374 -15.48 8.96 16.28
CA LEU A 374 -14.47 9.23 15.25
C LEU A 374 -14.78 10.53 14.50
N LEU A 375 -16.03 10.71 14.05
CA LEU A 375 -16.43 11.90 13.28
C LEU A 375 -16.36 13.17 14.14
N THR A 376 -16.99 13.16 15.31
CA THR A 376 -17.01 14.30 16.24
C THR A 376 -15.62 14.58 16.81
N GLY A 377 -14.85 13.55 17.12
CA GLY A 377 -13.46 13.66 17.57
C GLY A 377 -12.57 14.26 16.51
N THR A 378 -12.68 13.82 15.24
CA THR A 378 -11.84 14.33 14.16
C THR A 378 -12.15 15.80 13.88
N TYR A 379 -13.43 16.16 13.84
CA TYR A 379 -13.86 17.54 13.65
C TYR A 379 -13.42 18.47 14.80
N SER A 380 -13.65 18.05 16.05
CA SER A 380 -13.24 18.84 17.23
C SER A 380 -11.72 18.96 17.36
N SER A 381 -10.97 17.88 17.13
CA SER A 381 -9.51 17.89 17.13
C SER A 381 -8.97 18.82 16.05
N LYS A 382 -9.56 18.80 14.85
CA LYS A 382 -9.19 19.72 13.77
C LYS A 382 -9.37 21.17 14.19
N LEU A 383 -10.56 21.52 14.70
CA LEU A 383 -10.83 22.89 15.15
C LEU A 383 -9.87 23.33 16.25
N LEU A 384 -9.56 22.44 17.20
CA LEU A 384 -8.63 22.73 18.29
C LEU A 384 -7.21 22.96 17.78
N ILE A 385 -6.69 22.06 16.94
CA ILE A 385 -5.33 22.14 16.40
C ILE A 385 -5.18 23.37 15.51
N SER A 386 -6.14 23.63 14.62
CA SER A 386 -6.14 24.82 13.76
C SER A 386 -6.23 26.11 14.57
N SER A 387 -7.04 26.14 15.64
CA SER A 387 -7.13 27.31 16.53
C SER A 387 -5.83 27.53 17.32
N LEU A 388 -5.20 26.47 17.81
CA LEU A 388 -3.96 26.53 18.58
C LEU A 388 -2.79 27.05 17.74
N LEU A 389 -2.68 26.59 16.49
CA LEU A 389 -1.60 26.97 15.57
C LEU A 389 -1.89 28.26 14.80
N ARG A 390 -3.11 28.80 14.88
CA ARG A 390 -3.58 30.01 14.16
C ARG A 390 -3.38 29.92 12.64
N VAL A 391 -3.54 28.74 12.07
CA VAL A 391 -3.37 28.47 10.64
C VAL A 391 -4.73 28.45 9.96
N ALA A 392 -4.92 29.30 8.95
CA ALA A 392 -6.17 29.45 8.18
C ALA A 392 -6.13 28.74 6.81
N ASP A 393 -5.21 27.80 6.62
CA ASP A 393 -4.80 27.35 5.28
C ASP A 393 -5.80 26.42 4.56
N ASP A 394 -6.70 25.76 5.30
CA ASP A 394 -7.66 24.79 4.74
C ASP A 394 -9.00 25.41 4.28
N ALA A 395 -9.18 26.72 4.45
CA ALA A 395 -10.43 27.39 4.07
C ALA A 395 -10.76 27.19 2.59
N HIS A 396 -9.74 27.15 1.74
CA HIS A 396 -9.86 27.00 0.30
C HIS A 396 -10.50 25.68 -0.14
N ILE A 397 -10.15 24.54 0.48
CA ILE A 397 -10.75 23.23 0.14
C ILE A 397 -12.23 23.21 0.55
N GLY A 398 -12.54 23.74 1.73
CA GLY A 398 -13.92 23.87 2.21
C GLY A 398 -14.76 24.78 1.31
N GLU A 399 -14.18 25.88 0.82
CA GLU A 399 -14.81 26.80 -0.14
C GLU A 399 -15.06 26.14 -1.50
N ILE A 400 -14.15 25.31 -2.01
CA ILE A 400 -14.39 24.52 -3.23
C ILE A 400 -15.56 23.56 -3.03
N PHE A 401 -15.59 22.80 -1.94
CA PHE A 401 -16.72 21.90 -1.66
C PHE A 401 -18.03 22.68 -1.52
N ARG A 402 -18.01 23.81 -0.82
CA ARG A 402 -19.17 24.70 -0.70
C ARG A 402 -19.62 25.20 -2.06
N SER A 403 -18.71 25.63 -2.93
CA SER A 403 -19.01 26.09 -4.29
C SER A 403 -19.57 24.99 -5.19
N LYS A 404 -19.22 23.73 -4.94
CA LYS A 404 -19.79 22.58 -5.67
C LYS A 404 -21.21 22.22 -5.24
N PHE A 405 -21.54 22.37 -3.96
CA PHE A 405 -22.83 21.96 -3.40
C PHE A 405 -23.80 23.12 -3.15
N THR A 406 -23.35 24.37 -3.30
CA THR A 406 -24.14 25.60 -3.10
C THR A 406 -23.74 26.65 -4.13
N ASP A 407 -24.53 27.72 -4.29
CA ASP A 407 -24.26 28.82 -5.24
C ASP A 407 -23.09 29.74 -4.83
N PHE A 408 -22.23 29.31 -3.92
CA PHE A 408 -21.07 30.10 -3.48
C PHE A 408 -20.01 30.18 -4.58
N GLN A 409 -19.57 31.38 -4.94
CA GLN A 409 -18.53 31.60 -5.95
C GLN A 409 -17.55 32.67 -5.47
N ASN A 410 -16.27 32.31 -5.40
CA ASN A 410 -15.14 33.20 -5.18
C ASN A 410 -14.17 33.05 -6.37
N PHE A 411 -13.25 34.00 -6.54
CA PHE A 411 -12.24 33.94 -7.62
C PHE A 411 -11.50 32.60 -7.65
N HIS A 412 -11.06 32.13 -6.48
CA HIS A 412 -10.39 30.84 -6.35
C HIS A 412 -11.30 29.68 -6.75
N THR A 413 -12.53 29.60 -6.22
CA THR A 413 -13.42 28.47 -6.52
C THR A 413 -13.75 28.41 -8.01
N MET A 414 -13.98 29.56 -8.65
CA MET A 414 -14.19 29.64 -10.10
C MET A 414 -12.99 29.16 -10.90
N LEU A 415 -11.76 29.58 -10.52
CA LEU A 415 -10.53 29.13 -11.16
C LEU A 415 -10.38 27.60 -11.10
N TYR A 416 -10.66 27.00 -9.95
CA TYR A 416 -10.56 25.54 -9.78
C TYR A 416 -11.68 24.79 -10.51
N THR A 417 -12.91 25.29 -10.51
CA THR A 417 -14.03 24.64 -11.22
C THR A 417 -13.91 24.68 -12.75
N CYS A 418 -13.05 25.54 -13.31
CA CYS A 418 -12.76 25.54 -14.74
C CYS A 418 -11.85 24.37 -15.19
N ALA A 419 -11.09 23.80 -14.27
CA ALA A 419 -10.19 22.69 -14.58
C ALA A 419 -10.96 21.37 -14.55
N LYS A 420 -10.81 20.54 -15.60
CA LYS A 420 -11.52 19.27 -15.76
C LYS A 420 -11.29 18.32 -14.59
N GLU A 421 -10.12 18.40 -13.95
CA GLU A 421 -9.72 17.58 -12.82
C GLU A 421 -10.59 17.80 -11.58
N PHE A 422 -11.18 18.99 -11.44
CA PHE A 422 -12.09 19.31 -10.36
C PHE A 422 -13.55 19.17 -10.78
N ASP A 423 -13.86 18.75 -12.00
CA ASP A 423 -15.22 18.48 -12.42
C ASP A 423 -15.68 17.09 -11.94
N TYR A 424 -16.95 16.75 -12.15
CA TYR A 424 -17.45 15.40 -11.89
C TYR A 424 -16.71 14.37 -12.76
N ILE A 425 -16.61 13.13 -12.25
CA ILE A 425 -15.97 12.03 -12.98
C ILE A 425 -16.67 11.84 -14.32
N GLU A 426 -15.91 11.92 -15.42
CA GLU A 426 -16.42 11.74 -16.77
C GLU A 426 -17.07 10.34 -16.91
N GLY A 427 -18.28 10.30 -17.46
CA GLY A 427 -19.03 9.04 -17.63
C GLY A 427 -18.31 7.98 -18.47
N GLU A 428 -17.44 8.42 -19.40
CA GLU A 428 -16.58 7.54 -20.19
C GLU A 428 -15.65 6.69 -19.30
N SER A 429 -15.11 7.28 -18.22
CA SER A 429 -14.23 6.57 -17.29
C SER A 429 -14.99 5.44 -16.59
N ILE A 430 -16.22 5.69 -16.15
CA ILE A 430 -17.08 4.67 -15.53
C ILE A 430 -17.41 3.57 -16.55
N GLN A 431 -17.71 3.94 -17.80
CA GLN A 431 -18.00 2.96 -18.86
C GLN A 431 -16.80 2.05 -19.14
N LYS A 432 -15.58 2.60 -19.23
CA LYS A 432 -14.34 1.82 -19.39
C LYS A 432 -14.12 0.85 -18.22
N LEU A 433 -14.34 1.31 -16.99
CA LEU A 433 -14.18 0.49 -15.78
C LEU A 433 -15.28 -0.59 -15.64
N MET A 434 -16.47 -0.36 -16.19
CA MET A 434 -17.53 -1.37 -16.30
C MET A 434 -17.19 -2.42 -17.37
N GLN A 435 -16.65 -1.99 -18.52
CA GLN A 435 -16.23 -2.88 -19.61
C GLN A 435 -15.02 -3.74 -19.22
N SER A 436 -14.12 -3.25 -18.38
CA SER A 436 -13.00 -4.03 -17.84
C SER A 436 -13.41 -4.98 -16.69
N LEU A 437 -14.71 -5.06 -16.37
CA LEU A 437 -15.29 -5.80 -15.25
C LEU A 437 -14.71 -5.44 -13.87
N LEU A 438 -13.98 -4.33 -13.75
CA LEU A 438 -13.36 -3.94 -12.48
C LEU A 438 -14.42 -3.49 -11.46
N ILE A 439 -15.35 -2.62 -11.87
CA ILE A 439 -16.45 -2.19 -10.97
C ILE A 439 -17.36 -3.36 -10.60
N PRO A 440 -17.85 -4.19 -11.54
CA PRO A 440 -18.66 -5.37 -11.21
C PRO A 440 -17.96 -6.34 -10.25
N SER A 441 -16.68 -6.64 -10.47
CA SER A 441 -15.93 -7.55 -9.60
C SER A 441 -15.68 -6.97 -8.21
N ALA A 442 -15.37 -5.67 -8.11
CA ALA A 442 -15.25 -4.98 -6.83
C ALA A 442 -16.59 -4.94 -6.07
N ALA A 443 -17.69 -4.61 -6.75
CA ALA A 443 -19.03 -4.60 -6.15
C ALA A 443 -19.43 -5.98 -5.65
N PHE A 444 -19.17 -7.03 -6.43
CA PHE A 444 -19.41 -8.41 -6.01
C PHE A 444 -18.60 -8.78 -4.76
N ALA A 445 -17.31 -8.42 -4.71
CA ALA A 445 -16.47 -8.66 -3.54
C ALA A 445 -16.99 -7.94 -2.28
N VAL A 446 -17.42 -6.67 -2.42
CA VAL A 446 -18.02 -5.91 -1.32
C VAL A 446 -19.32 -6.56 -0.84
N CYS A 447 -20.20 -7.00 -1.75
CA CYS A 447 -21.43 -7.71 -1.40
C CYS A 447 -21.15 -9.01 -0.63
N LEU A 448 -20.13 -9.78 -1.04
CA LEU A 448 -19.71 -10.98 -0.32
C LEU A 448 -19.20 -10.69 1.10
N VAL A 449 -18.41 -9.63 1.26
CA VAL A 449 -17.91 -9.20 2.58
C VAL A 449 -19.07 -8.76 3.48
N ILE A 450 -20.00 -7.96 2.97
CA ILE A 450 -21.19 -7.52 3.71
C ILE A 450 -22.02 -8.74 4.13
N PHE A 451 -22.26 -9.68 3.20
CA PHE A 451 -22.99 -10.91 3.50
C PHE A 451 -22.30 -11.73 4.60
N HIS A 452 -20.98 -11.84 4.56
CA HIS A 452 -20.21 -12.56 5.58
C HIS A 452 -20.34 -11.90 6.95
N VAL A 453 -20.17 -10.57 7.02
CA VAL A 453 -20.32 -9.80 8.27
C VAL A 453 -21.73 -9.94 8.85
N LEU A 454 -22.77 -9.83 8.01
CA LEU A 454 -24.16 -9.98 8.44
C LEU A 454 -24.46 -11.39 8.95
N LYS A 455 -23.93 -12.42 8.27
CA LYS A 455 -24.08 -13.82 8.69
C LYS A 455 -23.42 -14.07 10.04
N ASP A 456 -22.20 -13.56 10.23
CA ASP A 456 -21.45 -13.76 11.47
C ASP A 456 -22.17 -13.07 12.64
N GLU A 457 -22.65 -11.84 12.46
CA GLU A 457 -23.45 -11.14 13.47
C GLU A 457 -24.80 -11.85 13.74
N PHE A 458 -25.49 -12.37 12.72
CA PHE A 458 -26.72 -13.13 12.92
C PHE A 458 -26.47 -14.42 13.73
N THR A 459 -25.37 -15.12 13.47
CA THR A 459 -25.01 -16.32 14.26
C THR A 459 -24.68 -15.98 15.71
N LEU A 460 -24.01 -14.86 15.96
CA LEU A 460 -23.70 -14.38 17.30
C LEU A 460 -24.95 -13.93 18.05
N PHE A 461 -25.86 -13.22 17.40
CA PHE A 461 -27.14 -12.84 17.99
C PHE A 461 -27.95 -14.07 18.43
N LYS A 462 -28.05 -15.08 17.55
CA LYS A 462 -28.73 -16.35 17.87
C LYS A 462 -28.04 -17.12 19.00
N SER A 463 -26.72 -17.00 19.14
CA SER A 463 -26.00 -17.61 20.27
C SER A 463 -26.28 -16.92 21.61
N HIS A 464 -26.42 -15.60 21.61
CA HIS A 464 -26.81 -14.82 22.79
C HIS A 464 -28.25 -15.09 23.22
N GLU A 465 -29.17 -15.26 22.27
CA GLU A 465 -30.55 -15.64 22.55
C GLU A 465 -30.63 -17.01 23.23
N LYS A 466 -29.90 -18.01 22.71
CA LYS A 466 -29.79 -19.34 23.33
C LYS A 466 -29.16 -19.31 24.72
N GLN A 467 -28.13 -18.49 24.96
CA GLN A 467 -27.54 -18.35 26.30
C GLN A 467 -28.50 -17.66 27.28
N SER A 468 -29.29 -16.70 26.81
CA SER A 468 -30.30 -16.01 27.63
C SER A 468 -31.43 -16.96 28.04
N GLU A 469 -31.85 -17.87 27.15
CA GLU A 469 -32.81 -18.93 27.46
C GLU A 469 -32.27 -19.99 28.44
N VAL A 470 -31.00 -20.38 28.30
CA VAL A 470 -30.35 -21.31 29.24
C VAL A 470 -30.17 -20.68 30.62
N GLN A 471 -29.86 -19.39 30.70
CA GLN A 471 -29.67 -18.70 31.97
C GLN A 471 -31.00 -18.42 32.69
N ASN A 472 -32.11 -18.26 31.96
CA ASN A 472 -33.46 -18.17 32.51
C ASN A 472 -34.02 -19.53 32.97
N SER A 473 -33.50 -20.66 32.46
CA SER A 473 -33.94 -22.02 32.85
C SER A 473 -33.12 -22.64 34.00
N VAL A 474 -32.03 -22.01 34.44
CA VAL A 474 -31.13 -22.49 35.52
C VAL A 474 -31.45 -21.87 36.90
N ALA A 475 -32.62 -21.24 37.05
CA ALA A 475 -33.13 -20.77 38.37
C ALA A 475 -33.56 -21.90 39.34
N THR A 476 -33.23 -23.16 39.04
CA THR A 476 -33.37 -24.33 39.93
C THR A 476 -32.10 -25.19 39.92
N PRO A 477 -31.52 -25.60 41.06
CA PRO A 477 -30.28 -26.39 41.09
C PRO A 477 -30.57 -27.91 41.18
N PRO A 478 -29.58 -28.80 40.96
CA PRO A 478 -28.77 -28.96 39.75
C PRO A 478 -28.83 -30.42 39.22
N ARG A 479 -28.33 -30.69 38.00
CA ARG A 479 -27.74 -32.00 37.67
C ARG A 479 -26.59 -31.88 36.67
N ILE A 480 -25.51 -32.56 37.03
CA ILE A 480 -24.20 -32.64 36.37
C ILE A 480 -24.34 -33.28 34.98
N SER A 481 -23.73 -32.64 33.98
CA SER A 481 -22.95 -33.32 32.93
C SER A 481 -22.13 -32.29 32.17
N ALA A 482 -20.85 -32.20 32.52
CA ALA A 482 -19.86 -31.51 31.72
C ALA A 482 -19.44 -32.43 30.56
N GLU A 483 -19.80 -32.05 29.34
CA GLU A 483 -19.13 -32.53 28.13
C GLU A 483 -18.65 -31.31 27.34
N VAL A 484 -17.38 -30.98 27.53
CA VAL A 484 -16.65 -30.01 26.72
C VAL A 484 -16.29 -30.70 25.42
N SER A 485 -16.98 -30.37 24.33
CA SER A 485 -16.58 -30.73 22.97
C SER A 485 -15.85 -29.56 22.32
N HIS A 486 -14.53 -29.53 22.50
CA HIS A 486 -13.63 -28.91 21.54
C HIS A 486 -13.53 -29.82 20.31
N ASN A 487 -14.07 -29.40 19.17
CA ASN A 487 -13.51 -29.58 17.83
C ASN A 487 -14.55 -29.30 16.74
N ALA A 488 -14.31 -28.27 15.93
CA ALA A 488 -14.69 -28.31 14.52
C ALA A 488 -13.58 -27.60 13.73
N SER A 489 -12.71 -28.46 13.19
CA SER A 489 -11.52 -28.16 12.45
C SER A 489 -11.79 -27.47 11.11
N SER A 490 -10.85 -26.57 10.79
CA SER A 490 -10.55 -25.87 9.54
C SER A 490 -10.43 -26.74 8.25
N SER A 491 -10.98 -27.95 8.19
CA SER A 491 -10.77 -28.90 7.10
C SER A 491 -11.98 -29.13 6.17
N GLN A 492 -13.15 -28.55 6.44
CA GLN A 492 -14.33 -28.70 5.58
C GLN A 492 -14.48 -27.61 4.49
N LEU A 493 -13.75 -26.49 4.57
CA LEU A 493 -13.86 -25.43 3.55
C LEU A 493 -13.22 -25.80 2.20
N HIS A 494 -12.16 -26.62 2.20
CA HIS A 494 -11.46 -26.97 0.95
C HIS A 494 -12.30 -27.88 0.03
N TRP A 495 -13.16 -28.73 0.58
CA TRP A 495 -13.99 -29.64 -0.22
C TRP A 495 -15.23 -28.96 -0.82
N VAL A 496 -15.73 -27.88 -0.21
CA VAL A 496 -16.88 -27.14 -0.75
C VAL A 496 -16.47 -26.28 -1.94
N VAL A 497 -15.31 -25.61 -1.89
CA VAL A 497 -14.83 -24.77 -3.01
C VAL A 497 -14.46 -25.61 -4.24
N LEU A 498 -13.86 -26.79 -4.06
CA LEU A 498 -13.53 -27.70 -5.17
C LEU A 498 -14.77 -28.35 -5.81
N ARG A 499 -15.85 -28.59 -5.05
CA ARG A 499 -17.10 -29.14 -5.62
C ARG A 499 -17.90 -28.12 -6.42
N TRP A 500 -17.77 -26.83 -6.12
CA TRP A 500 -18.47 -25.77 -6.85
C TRP A 500 -17.74 -25.35 -8.14
N LEU A 501 -16.41 -25.41 -8.19
CA LEU A 501 -15.65 -25.21 -9.43
C LEU A 501 -15.86 -26.33 -10.47
N ALA A 502 -16.22 -27.54 -10.02
CA ALA A 502 -16.57 -28.65 -10.93
C ALA A 502 -17.97 -28.52 -11.54
N ILE A 503 -18.87 -27.71 -10.95
CA ILE A 503 -20.23 -27.50 -11.45
C ILE A 503 -20.28 -26.36 -12.49
N GLY A 504 -19.28 -25.47 -12.52
CA GLY A 504 -19.13 -24.42 -13.53
C GLY A 504 -18.57 -24.87 -14.89
N PHE A 505 -18.11 -26.12 -15.03
CA PHE A 505 -17.55 -26.67 -16.27
C PHE A 505 -18.46 -27.70 -16.98
N ALA A 506 -19.69 -27.88 -16.51
CA ALA A 506 -20.63 -28.90 -17.02
C ALA A 506 -21.93 -28.30 -17.61
N ALA A 507 -21.91 -27.06 -18.08
CA ALA A 507 -22.99 -26.46 -18.86
C ALA A 507 -22.40 -25.69 -20.04
N ASP A 508 -22.12 -26.41 -21.13
CA ASP A 508 -22.29 -25.95 -22.51
C ASP A 508 -21.88 -27.07 -23.48
N LYS A 509 -22.78 -28.06 -23.60
CA LYS A 509 -23.00 -28.75 -24.87
C LYS A 509 -24.41 -28.38 -25.28
N VAL A 510 -24.56 -27.62 -26.36
CA VAL A 510 -25.61 -27.74 -27.38
C VAL A 510 -25.44 -26.60 -28.41
N SER A 511 -25.01 -27.01 -29.59
CA SER A 511 -25.42 -26.55 -30.93
C SER A 511 -25.11 -25.14 -31.43
N CYS A 512 -24.14 -25.08 -32.36
CA CYS A 512 -24.18 -24.18 -33.51
C CYS A 512 -25.51 -24.32 -34.28
N PRO A 513 -26.02 -23.20 -34.79
CA PRO A 513 -26.51 -23.16 -36.16
C PRO A 513 -25.82 -22.08 -36.99
N ALA A 514 -25.71 -22.38 -38.28
CA ALA A 514 -25.03 -21.66 -39.33
C ALA A 514 -25.75 -20.38 -39.81
N CYS A 515 -25.01 -19.57 -40.57
CA CYS A 515 -25.42 -18.53 -41.54
C CYS A 515 -26.21 -17.34 -40.95
N TYR A 516 -25.79 -16.09 -41.14
CA TYR A 516 -25.34 -15.40 -42.35
C TYR A 516 -24.21 -14.41 -42.06
#